data_AF-A0A517VAD3-F1
#
_entry.id   AF-A0A517VAD3-F1
#
_cell.length_a   1.000
_cell.length_b   1.000
_cell.length_c   1.000
_cell.angle_alpha   90.00
_cell.angle_beta   90.00
_cell.angle_gamma   90.00
#
_symmetry.space_group_name_H-M   'P 1'
#
loop_
_entity.id
_entity.type
_entity.pdbx_description
1 polymer ?
#
loop_
_entity_poly.entity_id
_entity_poly.type
_entity_poly.pdbx_seq_one_letter_code
_entity_poly.pdbx_strand_id
1 'polypeptide(L)'
;MSEPTPRAKHVRHPKLATPARFLFALFLVSTGLMTMMFGVQGYPLPDDPSPFSDFMKALDDTGYIIFWVGLVKFIAGSLLFARRTTPLALLIALPYTVNILLYCIFIANQYLLLGIPDFLCNAFLIYAWFDWYKGCFED
;
A
#
# COMPACT_ATOMS: atom_id res chain seq x y z
N MET A 1 36.83 -13.83 -21.21
CA MET A 1 35.46 -14.00 -20.70
C MET A 1 35.30 -12.97 -19.58
N SER A 2 34.78 -11.79 -19.91
CA SER A 2 34.55 -10.73 -18.91
C SER A 2 33.32 -11.08 -18.11
N GLU A 3 33.48 -11.36 -16.81
CA GLU A 3 32.34 -11.49 -15.91
C GLU A 3 31.47 -10.22 -16.01
N PRO A 4 30.14 -10.33 -16.13
CA PRO A 4 29.28 -9.16 -16.11
C PRO A 4 29.41 -8.55 -14.72
N THR A 5 30.01 -7.35 -14.66
CA THR A 5 30.12 -6.57 -13.44
C THR A 5 28.73 -6.46 -12.80
N PRO A 6 28.56 -6.80 -11.51
CA PRO A 6 27.24 -6.74 -10.88
C PRO A 6 26.70 -5.32 -11.02
N ARG A 7 25.60 -5.17 -11.78
CA ARG A 7 24.98 -3.87 -12.03
C ARG A 7 24.66 -3.25 -10.66
N ALA A 8 25.33 -2.15 -10.32
CA ALA A 8 25.17 -1.53 -9.01
C ALA A 8 23.69 -1.18 -8.80
N LYS A 9 23.07 -1.78 -7.78
CA LYS A 9 21.65 -1.60 -7.50
C LYS A 9 21.43 -0.21 -6.90
N HIS A 10 21.17 0.77 -7.76
CA HIS A 10 20.94 2.15 -7.34
C HIS A 10 19.47 2.41 -7.01
N VAL A 11 19.24 3.22 -5.96
CA VAL A 11 17.93 3.79 -5.67
C VAL A 11 17.91 5.18 -6.29
N ARG A 12 16.92 5.50 -7.12
CA ARG A 12 16.77 6.83 -7.71
C ARG A 12 16.31 7.80 -6.62
N HIS A 13 16.91 8.99 -6.58
CA HIS A 13 16.63 10.04 -5.57
C HIS A 13 16.62 9.53 -4.11
N PRO A 14 17.72 8.94 -3.59
CA PRO A 14 17.73 8.28 -2.28
C PRO A 14 17.42 9.24 -1.12
N LYS A 15 17.74 10.53 -1.26
CA LYS A 15 17.43 11.58 -0.28
C LYS A 15 15.92 11.79 -0.08
N LEU A 16 15.11 11.54 -1.11
CA LEU A 16 13.65 11.67 -1.08
C LEU A 16 12.98 10.31 -0.85
N ALA A 17 13.47 9.26 -1.51
CA ALA A 17 12.90 7.93 -1.45
C ALA A 17 13.01 7.28 -0.06
N THR A 18 14.10 7.52 0.67
CA THR A 18 14.30 6.93 2.01
C THR A 18 13.30 7.48 3.03
N PRO A 19 13.15 8.80 3.22
CA PRO A 19 12.14 9.33 4.14
C PRO A 19 10.71 9.00 3.68
N ALA A 20 10.41 9.12 2.38
CA ALA A 20 9.10 8.73 1.84
C ALA A 20 8.76 7.27 2.13
N ARG A 21 9.75 6.36 2.03
CA ARG A 21 9.58 4.95 2.38
C ARG A 21 9.22 4.75 3.85
N PHE A 22 9.92 5.41 4.76
CA PHE A 22 9.63 5.28 6.19
C PHE A 22 8.26 5.88 6.57
N LEU A 23 7.90 7.02 5.99
CA LEU A 23 6.58 7.62 6.17
C LEU A 23 5.48 6.70 5.64
N PHE A 24 5.67 6.14 4.44
CA PHE A 24 4.73 5.21 3.83
C PHE A 24 4.63 3.88 4.59
N ALA A 25 5.76 3.36 5.09
CA ALA A 25 5.78 2.18 5.94
C ALA A 25 4.99 2.39 7.23
N LEU A 26 5.22 3.52 7.92
CA LEU A 26 4.50 3.87 9.13
C LEU A 26 3.01 4.03 8.85
N PHE A 27 2.65 4.73 7.77
CA PHE A 27 1.27 4.90 7.34
C PHE A 27 0.57 3.55 7.08
N LEU A 28 1.20 2.64 6.33
CA LEU A 28 0.62 1.32 6.04
C LEU A 28 0.50 0.43 7.28
N VAL A 29 1.49 0.46 8.19
CA VAL A 29 1.42 -0.29 9.44
C VAL A 29 0.35 0.25 10.36
N SER A 30 0.30 1.56 10.58
CA SER A 30 -0.70 2.20 11.44
C SER A 30 -2.12 2.01 10.91
N THR A 31 -2.35 2.28 9.62
CA THR A 31 -3.68 2.11 9.02
C THR A 31 -4.04 0.64 8.84
N GLY A 32 -3.08 -0.25 8.57
CA GLY A 32 -3.30 -1.69 8.49
C GLY A 32 -3.75 -2.26 9.84
N LEU A 33 -3.06 -1.91 10.92
CA LEU A 33 -3.43 -2.32 12.28
C LEU A 33 -4.82 -1.78 12.69
N MET A 34 -5.09 -0.50 12.41
CA MET A 34 -6.42 0.10 12.63
C MET A 34 -7.51 -0.65 11.87
N THR A 35 -7.28 -0.97 10.60
CA THR A 35 -8.24 -1.68 9.76
C THR A 35 -8.46 -3.11 10.26
N MET A 36 -7.41 -3.80 10.73
CA MET A 36 -7.54 -5.13 11.34
C MET A 36 -8.38 -5.08 12.62
N MET A 37 -8.18 -4.07 13.47
CA MET A 37 -8.99 -3.88 14.68
C MET A 37 -10.47 -3.69 14.34
N PHE A 38 -10.78 -2.87 13.32
CA PHE A 38 -12.16 -2.72 12.85
C PHE A 38 -12.74 -4.01 12.28
N GLY A 39 -11.96 -4.82 11.58
CA GLY A 39 -12.42 -6.12 11.09
C GLY A 39 -12.80 -7.11 12.20
N VAL A 40 -12.33 -6.91 13.43
CA VAL A 40 -12.65 -7.76 14.61
C VAL A 40 -13.69 -7.12 15.52
N GLN A 41 -13.66 -5.80 15.68
CA GLN A 41 -14.49 -5.05 16.62
C GLN A 41 -15.76 -4.44 15.97
N GLY A 42 -15.85 -4.47 14.64
CA GLY A 42 -16.87 -3.78 13.85
C GLY A 42 -16.38 -2.41 13.38
N TYR A 43 -16.77 -2.03 12.17
CA TYR A 43 -16.45 -0.73 11.59
C TYR A 43 -17.43 0.34 12.10
N PRO A 44 -16.96 1.51 12.59
CA PRO A 44 -17.85 2.60 12.99
C PRO A 44 -18.48 3.22 11.73
N LEU A 45 -19.69 2.79 11.41
CA LEU A 45 -20.47 3.29 10.27
C LEU A 45 -21.21 4.57 10.67
N PRO A 46 -21.14 5.64 9.87
CA PRO A 46 -22.01 6.79 10.05
C PRO A 46 -23.46 6.45 9.65
N ASP A 47 -24.42 7.01 10.40
CA ASP A 47 -25.87 6.76 10.22
C ASP A 47 -26.47 7.45 8.98
N ASP A 48 -25.64 7.99 8.09
CA ASP A 48 -26.10 8.64 6.86
C ASP A 48 -26.40 7.61 5.77
N PRO A 49 -27.55 7.71 5.07
CA PRO A 49 -27.85 6.87 3.92
C PRO A 49 -27.05 7.36 2.71
N SER A 50 -25.79 6.93 2.64
CA SER A 50 -24.90 7.18 1.51
C SER A 50 -24.45 5.86 0.86
N PRO A 51 -24.12 5.86 -0.44
CA PRO A 51 -23.55 4.69 -1.11
C PRO A 51 -22.28 4.15 -0.41
N PHE A 52 -21.55 5.03 0.28
CA PHE A 52 -20.42 4.67 1.12
C PHE A 52 -20.85 3.87 2.35
N SER A 53 -21.86 4.33 3.10
CA SER A 53 -22.35 3.64 4.29
C SER A 53 -22.93 2.26 3.93
N ASP A 54 -23.71 2.17 2.85
CA ASP A 54 -24.27 0.89 2.37
C ASP A 54 -23.16 -0.12 1.98
N PHE A 55 -22.14 0.35 1.27
CA PHE A 55 -21.01 -0.50 0.88
C PHE A 55 -20.21 -0.97 2.10
N MET A 56 -19.84 -0.03 2.98
CA MET A 56 -19.07 -0.35 4.18
C MET A 56 -19.84 -1.27 5.12
N LYS A 57 -21.17 -1.09 5.23
CA LYS A 57 -22.05 -2.00 5.99
C LYS A 57 -22.05 -3.40 5.42
N ALA A 58 -22.16 -3.56 4.10
CA ALA A 58 -22.07 -4.87 3.48
C ALA A 58 -20.71 -5.54 3.73
N LEU A 59 -19.61 -4.77 3.73
CA LEU A 59 -18.29 -5.31 4.06
C LEU A 59 -18.18 -5.74 5.53
N ASP A 60 -18.72 -4.95 6.45
CA ASP A 60 -18.72 -5.24 7.89
C ASP A 60 -19.58 -6.46 8.21
N ASP A 61 -20.79 -6.55 7.64
CA ASP A 61 -21.71 -7.68 7.79
C ASP A 61 -21.09 -9.00 7.29
N THR A 62 -20.26 -8.95 6.25
CA THR A 62 -19.53 -10.15 5.78
C THR A 62 -18.36 -10.53 6.68
N GLY A 63 -17.82 -9.60 7.47
CA GLY A 63 -16.71 -9.80 8.41
C GLY A 63 -15.39 -10.27 7.78
N TYR A 64 -15.31 -10.36 6.45
CA TYR A 64 -14.19 -11.01 5.77
C TYR A 64 -13.15 -9.97 5.31
N ILE A 65 -13.53 -9.06 4.42
CA ILE A 65 -12.55 -8.32 3.63
C ILE A 65 -11.77 -7.28 4.46
N ILE A 66 -12.41 -6.66 5.46
CA ILE A 66 -11.83 -5.57 6.25
C ILE A 66 -10.57 -6.07 6.98
N PHE A 67 -10.65 -7.21 7.65
CA PHE A 67 -9.50 -7.81 8.34
C PHE A 67 -8.37 -8.16 7.37
N TRP A 68 -8.68 -8.84 6.26
CA TRP A 68 -7.67 -9.28 5.29
C TRP A 68 -6.96 -8.12 4.58
N VAL A 69 -7.69 -7.06 4.23
CA VAL A 69 -7.10 -5.84 3.68
C VAL A 69 -6.16 -5.20 4.70
N GLY A 70 -6.58 -5.10 5.96
CA GLY A 70 -5.73 -4.60 7.04
C GLY A 70 -4.44 -5.43 7.22
N LEU A 71 -4.56 -6.76 7.15
CA LEU A 71 -3.42 -7.68 7.27
C LEU A 71 -2.42 -7.52 6.12
N VAL A 72 -2.89 -7.45 4.88
CA VAL A 72 -2.01 -7.25 3.70
C VAL A 72 -1.30 -5.91 3.80
N LYS A 73 -2.00 -4.84 4.19
CA LYS A 73 -1.40 -3.51 4.43
C LYS A 73 -0.34 -3.57 5.52
N PHE A 74 -0.62 -4.24 6.63
CA PHE A 74 0.31 -4.38 7.74
C PHE A 74 1.57 -5.15 7.34
N ILE A 75 1.42 -6.26 6.60
CA ILE A 75 2.55 -7.05 6.09
C ILE A 75 3.38 -6.20 5.10
N ALA A 76 2.73 -5.54 4.14
CA ALA A 76 3.43 -4.69 3.17
C ALA A 76 4.16 -3.52 3.87
N GLY A 77 3.52 -2.84 4.81
CA GLY A 77 4.12 -1.79 5.62
C GLY A 77 5.33 -2.28 6.44
N SER A 78 5.21 -3.47 7.05
CA SER A 78 6.29 -4.08 7.83
C SER A 78 7.50 -4.43 6.95
N LEU A 79 7.26 -4.96 5.76
CA LEU A 79 8.31 -5.29 4.79
C LEU A 79 9.03 -4.05 4.25
N LEU A 80 8.42 -2.86 4.28
CA LEU A 80 9.07 -1.61 3.85
C LEU A 80 10.17 -1.15 4.82
N PHE A 81 10.18 -1.57 6.09
CA PHE A 81 11.27 -1.22 7.00
C PHE A 81 12.60 -1.83 6.56
N ALA A 82 12.57 -3.08 6.10
CA ALA A 82 13.74 -3.77 5.58
C ALA A 82 14.05 -3.33 4.13
N ARG A 83 15.26 -2.79 3.92
CA ARG A 83 15.71 -2.27 2.63
C ARG A 83 15.72 -3.34 1.53
N ARG A 84 16.02 -4.59 1.89
CA ARG A 84 16.07 -5.72 0.94
C ARG A 84 14.69 -6.12 0.41
N THR A 85 13.64 -5.99 1.23
CA THR A 85 12.27 -6.41 0.91
C THR A 85 11.41 -5.26 0.39
N THR A 86 11.96 -4.05 0.29
CA THR A 86 11.24 -2.86 -0.19
C THR A 86 10.61 -3.06 -1.57
N PRO A 87 11.29 -3.61 -2.60
CA PRO A 87 10.67 -3.85 -3.91
C PRO A 87 9.48 -4.79 -3.83
N LEU A 88 9.62 -5.89 -3.09
CA LEU A 88 8.55 -6.87 -2.90
C LEU A 88 7.36 -6.25 -2.17
N ALA A 89 7.62 -5.50 -1.11
CA ALA A 89 6.59 -4.81 -0.33
C ALA A 89 5.76 -3.85 -1.19
N LEU A 90 6.43 -3.11 -2.08
CA LEU A 90 5.77 -2.17 -2.98
C LEU A 90 4.89 -2.87 -4.02
N LEU A 91 5.31 -4.04 -4.52
CA LEU A 91 4.49 -4.86 -5.42
C LEU A 91 3.29 -5.49 -4.71
N ILE A 92 3.44 -5.93 -3.45
CA ILE A 92 2.33 -6.42 -2.63
C ILE A 92 1.33 -5.29 -2.36
N ALA A 93 1.83 -4.07 -2.10
CA ALA A 93 0.99 -2.89 -1.86
C ALA A 93 0.30 -2.38 -3.14
N LEU A 94 0.84 -2.65 -4.33
CA LEU A 94 0.32 -2.13 -5.61
C LEU A 94 -1.16 -2.47 -5.89
N PRO A 95 -1.62 -3.74 -5.81
CA PRO A 95 -3.04 -4.04 -6.02
C PRO A 95 -3.94 -3.33 -5.00
N TYR A 96 -3.46 -3.20 -3.75
CA TYR A 96 -4.17 -2.48 -2.70
C TYR A 96 -4.24 -0.96 -2.99
N THR A 97 -3.13 -0.33 -3.38
CA THR A 97 -3.08 1.13 -3.64
C THR A 97 -3.86 1.52 -4.90
N VAL A 98 -3.96 0.62 -5.88
CA VAL A 98 -4.88 0.79 -7.01
C VAL A 98 -6.32 0.65 -6.53
N ASN A 99 -6.63 -0.35 -5.70
CA ASN A 99 -7.99 -0.58 -5.22
C ASN A 99 -8.51 0.58 -4.36
N ILE A 100 -7.69 1.14 -3.47
CA ILE A 100 -8.08 2.31 -2.65
C ILE A 100 -8.31 3.55 -3.52
N LEU A 101 -7.54 3.76 -4.58
CA LEU A 101 -7.76 4.85 -5.51
C LEU A 101 -9.11 4.71 -6.23
N LEU A 102 -9.40 3.52 -6.75
CA LEU A 102 -10.68 3.23 -7.40
C LEU A 102 -11.85 3.37 -6.41
N TYR A 103 -11.68 2.87 -5.19
CA TYR A 103 -12.65 3.00 -4.11
C TYR A 103 -12.98 4.47 -3.81
N CYS A 104 -11.95 5.33 -3.70
CA CYS A 104 -12.14 6.76 -3.50
C CYS A 104 -12.83 7.44 -4.68
N ILE A 105 -12.53 7.06 -5.93
CA ILE A 105 -13.15 7.66 -7.13
C ILE A 105 -14.62 7.26 -7.29
N PHE A 106 -14.96 5.98 -7.06
CA PHE A 106 -16.29 5.47 -7.36
C PHE A 106 -17.27 5.55 -6.19
N ILE A 107 -16.80 5.35 -4.96
CA ILE A 107 -17.65 5.21 -3.78
C ILE A 107 -17.40 6.35 -2.80
N ALA A 108 -16.12 6.58 -2.47
CA ALA A 108 -15.73 7.33 -1.29
C ALA A 108 -15.02 8.64 -1.65
N ASN A 109 -15.68 9.48 -2.47
CA ASN A 109 -15.11 10.73 -3.01
C ASN A 109 -14.57 11.67 -1.92
N GLN A 110 -15.18 11.66 -0.74
CA GLN A 110 -14.73 12.41 0.44
C GLN A 110 -13.32 12.04 0.92
N TYR A 111 -12.85 10.82 0.63
CA TYR A 111 -11.53 10.32 1.01
C TYR A 111 -10.50 10.36 -0.14
N LEU A 112 -10.81 11.02 -1.27
CA LEU A 112 -9.86 11.19 -2.38
C LEU A 112 -8.53 11.82 -1.92
N LEU A 113 -8.59 12.74 -0.95
CA LEU A 113 -7.40 13.38 -0.39
C LEU A 113 -6.45 12.38 0.29
N LEU A 114 -6.95 11.23 0.74
CA LEU A 114 -6.15 10.15 1.32
C LEU A 114 -5.76 9.10 0.28
N GLY A 115 -6.66 8.75 -0.64
CA GLY A 115 -6.41 7.73 -1.67
C GLY A 115 -5.39 8.14 -2.72
N ILE A 116 -5.40 9.41 -3.16
CA ILE A 116 -4.46 9.90 -4.19
C ILE A 116 -3.01 9.86 -3.69
N PRO A 117 -2.66 10.43 -2.52
CA PRO A 117 -1.28 10.35 -2.02
C PRO A 117 -0.83 8.92 -1.74
N ASP A 118 -1.71 8.02 -1.31
CA ASP A 118 -1.38 6.62 -1.05
C ASP A 118 -0.88 5.91 -2.33
N PHE A 119 -1.65 6.07 -3.42
CA PHE A 119 -1.25 5.56 -4.73
C PHE A 119 0.01 6.23 -5.29
N LEU A 120 0.08 7.56 -5.23
CA LEU A 120 1.23 8.30 -5.74
C LEU A 120 2.53 7.96 -4.99
N CYS A 121 2.47 7.81 -3.67
CA CYS A 121 3.62 7.37 -2.86
C CYS A 121 4.09 5.97 -3.27
N ASN A 122 3.17 5.02 -3.44
CA ASN A 122 3.52 3.67 -3.88
C ASN A 122 4.13 3.67 -5.29
N ALA A 123 3.52 4.36 -6.25
CA ALA A 123 4.04 4.49 -7.62
C ALA A 123 5.42 5.17 -7.66
N PHE A 124 5.60 6.25 -6.90
CA PHE A 124 6.88 6.95 -6.79
C PHE A 124 7.97 6.05 -6.20
N LEU A 125 7.66 5.30 -5.13
CA LEU A 125 8.62 4.39 -4.51
C LEU A 125 8.97 3.21 -5.43
N ILE A 126 8.00 2.68 -6.20
CA ILE A 126 8.25 1.67 -7.23
C ILE A 126 9.22 2.22 -8.28
N TYR A 127 8.98 3.44 -8.76
CA TYR A 127 9.88 4.11 -9.69
C TYR A 127 11.28 4.32 -9.10
N ALA A 128 11.36 4.73 -7.83
CA ALA A 128 12.63 4.95 -7.14
C ALA A 128 13.44 3.65 -6.97
N TRP A 129 12.76 2.53 -6.80
CA TRP A 129 13.34 1.19 -6.66
C TRP A 129 13.35 0.38 -7.97
N PHE A 130 13.07 1.01 -9.12
CA PHE A 130 12.85 0.30 -10.37
C PHE A 130 14.04 -0.56 -10.80
N ASP A 131 15.26 -0.08 -10.56
CA ASP A 131 16.50 -0.77 -10.94
C ASP A 131 16.72 -2.08 -10.17
N TRP A 132 15.98 -2.31 -9.07
CA TRP A 132 16.01 -3.58 -8.34
C TRP A 132 15.11 -4.66 -8.94
N TYR A 133 14.14 -4.32 -9.78
CA TYR A 133 13.27 -5.30 -10.46
C TYR A 133 13.92 -5.92 -11.69
N LYS A 134 14.88 -5.23 -12.33
CA LYS A 134 15.52 -5.67 -13.59
C LYS A 134 16.20 -7.03 -13.49
N GLY A 135 16.77 -7.35 -12.32
CA GLY A 135 17.38 -8.67 -12.08
C GLY A 135 16.41 -9.87 -12.03
N CYS A 136 15.10 -9.66 -12.18
CA CYS A 136 14.11 -10.75 -12.38
C CYS A 136 13.71 -10.97 -13.85
N PHE A 137 14.11 -10.09 -14.77
CA PHE A 137 13.71 -10.15 -16.19
C PHE A 137 14.87 -10.43 -17.15
N GLU A 138 16.10 -10.51 -16.62
CA GLU A 138 17.31 -10.89 -17.34
C GLU A 138 17.65 -12.34 -16.96
N ASP A 139 16.88 -13.30 -17.52
CA ASP A 139 17.24 -14.73 -17.68
C ASP A 139 17.49 -15.02 -19.16
#